data_AF-A0A973M506-F1
#
_entry.id   AF-A0A973M506-F1
#
_cell.length_a   1.000
_cell.length_b   1.000
_cell.length_c   1.000
_cell.angle_alpha   90.00
_cell.angle_beta   90.00
_cell.angle_gamma   90.00
#
_symmetry.space_group_name_H-M   'P 1'
#
loop_
_entity.id
_entity.type
_entity.pdbx_description
1 polymer ?
#
loop_
_entity_poly.entity_id
_entity_poly.type
_entity_poly.pdbx_seq_one_letter_code
_entity_poly.pdbx_strand_id
1 'polypeptide(L)'
;MSKTPAQRARKHGDRAAAAPSARPGARVPNPTTSRTPQQAEGNAKLIIIAGLGATVFMFWYFHLLTLNQMTQLSNGLAMPDAMLTGFAPSYVEQLRGAMNGDALGQLGYVHKTAGTIFALVFGFTFLLVIGTWVRKRAARWVGFGLVLAFVVVRLWGTFVIDGALGSQQFDAGQAALASILVVAGWVLFVLVLLLSAAAALLSWRRKKASPRAAP
;
A
#
# COMPACT_ATOMS: atom_id res chain seq x y z
N MET A 1 29.86 17.73 37.84
CA MET A 1 29.39 19.14 37.89
C MET A 1 29.90 19.88 36.66
N SER A 2 29.01 20.33 35.78
CA SER A 2 29.37 21.00 34.53
C SER A 2 29.70 22.48 34.75
N LYS A 3 30.73 22.99 34.07
CA LYS A 3 31.18 24.39 34.16
C LYS A 3 30.07 25.36 33.72
N THR A 4 29.92 26.46 34.45
CA THR A 4 28.88 27.46 34.16
C THR A 4 29.20 28.22 32.87
N PRO A 5 28.18 28.77 32.18
CA PRO A 5 28.36 29.51 30.93
C PRO A 5 29.38 30.65 31.03
N ALA A 6 29.42 31.35 32.16
CA ALA A 6 30.39 32.42 32.44
C ALA A 6 31.84 31.93 32.53
N GLN A 7 32.08 30.72 33.06
CA GLN A 7 33.42 30.11 33.11
C GLN A 7 33.91 29.67 31.73
N ARG A 8 33.01 29.33 30.80
CA ARG A 8 33.36 28.99 29.41
C ARG A 8 33.72 30.22 28.59
N ALA A 9 32.98 31.32 28.78
CA ALA A 9 33.25 32.61 28.14
C ALA A 9 34.62 33.17 28.52
N ARG A 10 35.02 33.10 29.80
CA ARG A 10 36.35 33.56 30.25
C ARG A 10 37.52 32.74 29.70
N LYS A 11 37.32 31.46 29.36
CA LYS A 11 38.42 30.59 28.88
C LYS A 11 38.58 30.59 27.35
N HIS A 12 37.51 30.82 26.59
CA HIS A 12 37.52 30.67 25.13
C HIS A 12 37.15 31.95 24.36
N GLY A 13 36.89 33.07 25.04
CA GLY A 13 36.52 34.33 24.41
C GLY A 13 35.36 34.17 23.43
N ASP A 14 35.40 34.86 22.29
CA ASP A 14 34.34 34.82 21.26
C ASP A 14 34.05 33.42 20.68
N ARG A 15 34.93 32.43 20.90
CA ARG A 15 34.69 31.02 20.54
C ARG A 15 33.81 30.27 21.54
N ALA A 16 33.46 30.89 22.67
CA ALA A 16 32.56 30.29 23.66
C ALA A 16 31.08 30.35 23.26
N ALA A 17 30.74 31.08 22.20
CA ALA A 17 29.38 31.15 21.66
C ALA A 17 29.12 30.05 20.63
N ALA A 18 28.97 28.81 21.10
CA ALA A 18 28.27 27.77 20.35
C ALA A 18 27.70 26.68 21.27
N ALA A 19 26.46 26.88 21.72
CA ALA A 19 25.52 25.78 21.78
C ALA A 19 24.27 26.20 20.98
N PRO A 20 24.27 26.03 19.64
CA PRO A 20 23.13 26.34 18.81
C PRO A 20 22.34 25.06 18.56
N SER A 21 21.57 24.63 19.57
CA SER A 21 20.36 23.86 19.28
C SER A 21 19.45 24.80 18.48
N ALA A 22 19.38 24.56 17.16
CA ALA A 22 18.60 25.25 16.13
C ALA A 22 19.05 26.66 15.71
N ARG A 23 19.65 26.75 14.52
CA ARG A 23 19.64 27.93 13.64
C ARG A 23 18.79 27.64 12.39
N PRO A 24 18.00 28.61 11.89
CA PRO A 24 17.44 28.57 10.53
C PRO A 24 18.59 28.44 9.52
N GLY A 25 18.51 27.47 8.62
CA GLY A 25 19.59 27.17 7.66
C GLY A 25 20.49 25.99 8.05
N ALA A 26 20.06 25.11 8.96
CA ALA A 26 20.75 23.85 9.22
C ALA A 26 21.00 23.08 7.90
N ARG A 27 22.29 22.93 7.54
CA ARG A 27 22.71 22.20 6.34
C ARG A 27 22.22 20.77 6.40
N VAL A 28 21.55 20.38 5.32
CA VAL A 28 21.16 19.01 5.01
C VAL A 28 22.40 18.10 5.19
N PRO A 29 22.31 16.95 5.87
CA PRO A 29 23.45 16.08 6.18
C PRO A 29 24.25 15.58 4.96
N ASN A 30 23.76 15.83 3.73
CA ASN A 30 24.44 15.50 2.50
C ASN A 30 24.46 16.70 1.52
N PRO A 31 25.61 17.36 1.26
CA PRO A 31 25.70 18.52 0.37
C PRO A 31 25.37 18.20 -1.11
N THR A 32 25.38 16.93 -1.51
CA THR A 32 24.94 16.48 -2.86
C THR A 32 23.42 16.44 -3.04
N THR A 33 22.64 16.72 -1.98
CA THR A 33 21.17 16.67 -2.00
C THR A 33 20.51 18.05 -1.86
N SER A 34 21.21 19.12 -2.21
CA SER A 34 20.67 20.48 -2.28
C SER A 34 19.61 20.60 -3.39
N ARG A 35 18.41 20.07 -3.12
CA ARG A 35 17.25 20.10 -4.03
C ARG A 35 16.38 21.30 -3.71
N THR A 36 15.92 22.01 -4.74
CA THR A 36 14.86 23.00 -4.55
C THR A 36 13.54 22.29 -4.19
N PRO A 37 12.63 22.93 -3.43
CA PRO A 37 11.32 22.35 -3.13
C PRO A 37 10.54 21.91 -4.38
N GLN A 38 10.70 22.65 -5.48
CA GLN A 38 10.08 22.34 -6.78
C GLN A 38 10.66 21.06 -7.41
N GLN A 39 11.98 20.85 -7.33
CA GLN A 39 12.63 19.62 -7.79
C GLN A 39 12.24 18.41 -6.95
N ALA A 40 12.12 18.57 -5.63
CA ALA A 40 11.67 17.51 -4.74
C ALA A 40 10.22 17.08 -5.02
N GLU A 41 9.32 18.05 -5.28
CA GLU A 41 7.92 17.77 -5.65
C GLU A 41 7.80 17.06 -7.01
N GLY A 42 8.61 17.46 -8.00
CA GLY A 42 8.61 16.84 -9.33
C GLY A 42 9.01 15.36 -9.30
N ASN A 43 10.05 15.02 -8.54
CA ASN A 43 10.51 13.63 -8.41
C ASN A 43 9.48 12.75 -7.67
N ALA A 44 8.87 13.26 -6.60
CA ALA A 44 7.82 12.53 -5.88
C ALA A 44 6.62 12.18 -6.78
N LYS A 45 6.20 13.10 -7.66
CA LYS A 45 5.11 12.83 -8.61
C LYS A 45 5.47 11.77 -9.64
N LEU A 46 6.69 11.76 -10.16
CA LEU A 46 7.15 10.74 -11.12
C LEU A 46 7.11 9.34 -10.49
N ILE A 47 7.59 9.20 -9.25
CA ILE A 47 7.55 7.94 -8.51
C ILE A 47 6.09 7.49 -8.30
N ILE A 48 5.20 8.42 -7.90
CA ILE A 48 3.78 8.10 -7.72
C ILE A 48 3.14 7.66 -9.04
N ILE A 49 3.42 8.34 -10.16
CA ILE A 49 2.87 7.96 -11.47
C ILE A 49 3.36 6.57 -11.88
N ALA A 50 4.66 6.28 -11.71
CA ALA A 50 5.21 4.96 -11.98
C ALA A 50 4.57 3.87 -11.10
N GLY A 51 4.40 4.15 -9.80
CA GLY A 51 3.74 3.24 -8.86
C GLY A 51 2.27 2.99 -9.20
N LEU A 52 1.53 4.03 -9.60
CA LEU A 52 0.15 3.90 -10.06
C LEU A 52 0.06 3.08 -11.35
N GLY A 53 0.96 3.30 -12.31
CA GLY A 53 1.04 2.51 -13.54
C GLY A 53 1.30 1.03 -13.24
N ALA A 54 2.29 0.74 -12.40
CA ALA A 54 2.59 -0.63 -11.96
C ALA A 54 1.41 -1.26 -11.21
N THR A 55 0.70 -0.49 -10.39
CA THR A 55 -0.48 -0.95 -9.65
C THR A 55 -1.61 -1.32 -10.61
N VAL A 56 -1.92 -0.47 -11.58
CA VAL A 56 -2.98 -0.74 -12.59
C VAL A 56 -2.61 -1.95 -13.44
N PHE A 57 -1.34 -2.03 -13.89
CA PHE A 57 -0.86 -3.17 -14.65
C PHE A 57 -0.96 -4.48 -13.85
N MET A 58 -0.52 -4.49 -12.59
CA MET A 58 -0.62 -5.65 -11.72
C MET A 58 -2.07 -6.01 -11.38
N PHE A 59 -2.95 -5.03 -11.19
CA PHE A 59 -4.36 -5.27 -10.99
C PHE A 59 -4.97 -6.01 -12.19
N TRP A 60 -4.73 -5.48 -13.40
CA TRP A 60 -5.20 -6.09 -14.64
C TRP A 60 -4.61 -7.49 -14.83
N TYR A 61 -3.29 -7.63 -14.69
CA TYR A 61 -2.59 -8.89 -14.86
C TYR A 61 -3.12 -9.96 -13.90
N PHE A 62 -3.18 -9.67 -12.61
CA PHE A 62 -3.63 -10.66 -11.63
C PHE A 62 -5.14 -10.92 -11.72
N HIS A 63 -5.99 -9.90 -11.61
CA HIS A 63 -7.44 -10.10 -11.46
C HIS A 63 -8.18 -10.37 -12.77
N LEU A 64 -7.75 -9.74 -13.87
CA LEU A 64 -8.50 -9.78 -15.13
C LEU A 64 -7.94 -10.82 -16.10
N LEU A 65 -6.62 -11.01 -16.11
CA LEU A 65 -5.98 -11.98 -16.99
C LEU A 65 -5.73 -13.32 -16.28
N THR A 66 -4.88 -13.36 -15.26
CA THR A 66 -4.39 -14.62 -14.69
C THR A 66 -5.50 -15.40 -13.98
N LEU A 67 -6.30 -14.76 -13.13
CA LEU A 67 -7.42 -15.46 -12.47
C LEU A 67 -8.50 -15.92 -13.46
N ASN A 68 -8.68 -15.20 -14.58
CA ASN A 68 -9.60 -15.64 -15.64
C ASN A 68 -9.04 -16.87 -16.38
N GLN A 69 -7.74 -16.90 -16.68
CA GLN A 69 -7.10 -18.08 -17.27
C GLN A 69 -7.22 -19.32 -16.38
N MET A 70 -7.18 -19.15 -15.05
CA MET A 70 -7.37 -20.25 -14.08
C MET A 70 -8.77 -20.90 -14.14
N THR A 71 -9.77 -20.23 -14.71
CA THR A 71 -11.11 -20.84 -14.91
C THR A 71 -11.06 -22.06 -15.84
N GLN A 72 -10.07 -22.11 -16.74
CA GLN A 72 -9.83 -23.25 -17.63
C GLN A 72 -9.42 -24.51 -16.86
N LEU A 73 -8.89 -24.35 -15.64
CA LEU A 73 -8.43 -25.44 -14.77
C LEU A 73 -9.47 -25.88 -13.72
N SER A 74 -10.68 -25.32 -13.80
CA SER A 74 -11.74 -25.50 -12.80
C SER A 74 -13.12 -25.63 -13.46
N ASN A 75 -13.17 -26.14 -14.69
CA ASN A 75 -14.40 -26.33 -15.46
C ASN A 75 -15.23 -25.03 -15.61
N GLY A 76 -14.56 -23.88 -15.72
CA GLY A 76 -15.20 -22.56 -15.88
C GLY A 76 -15.58 -21.87 -14.58
N LEU A 77 -15.31 -22.47 -13.41
CA LEU A 77 -15.56 -21.83 -12.12
C LEU A 77 -14.59 -20.67 -11.89
N ALA A 78 -15.09 -19.55 -11.36
CA ALA A 78 -14.26 -18.40 -11.03
C ALA A 78 -13.36 -18.70 -9.82
N MET A 79 -12.12 -18.20 -9.85
CA MET A 79 -11.25 -18.27 -8.68
C MET A 79 -11.82 -17.40 -7.53
N PRO A 80 -11.67 -17.82 -6.27
CA PRO A 80 -12.21 -17.11 -5.11
C PRO A 80 -11.85 -15.62 -5.06
N ASP A 81 -10.60 -15.27 -5.40
CA ASP A 81 -10.11 -13.89 -5.42
C ASP A 81 -10.83 -12.95 -6.39
N ALA A 82 -11.45 -13.48 -7.44
CA ALA A 82 -12.19 -12.70 -8.42
C ALA A 82 -13.63 -12.36 -7.94
N MET A 83 -14.10 -12.97 -6.84
CA MET A 83 -15.49 -12.85 -6.39
C MET A 83 -15.68 -11.64 -5.47
N LEU A 84 -16.20 -10.55 -6.03
CA LEU A 84 -16.38 -9.26 -5.34
C LEU A 84 -17.25 -9.34 -4.07
N THR A 85 -18.27 -10.20 -4.09
CA THR A 85 -19.25 -10.35 -3.01
C THR A 85 -19.01 -11.60 -2.15
N GLY A 86 -17.86 -12.25 -2.31
CA GLY A 86 -17.54 -13.51 -1.64
C GLY A 86 -18.29 -14.70 -2.25
N PHE A 87 -18.31 -15.79 -1.49
CA PHE A 87 -18.84 -17.09 -1.90
C PHE A 87 -19.32 -17.91 -0.70
N ALA A 88 -20.14 -18.92 -0.96
CA ALA A 88 -20.59 -19.90 0.02
C ALA A 88 -19.57 -21.04 0.17
N PRO A 89 -19.51 -21.74 1.32
CA PRO A 89 -18.63 -22.90 1.50
C PRO A 89 -18.83 -24.00 0.45
N SER A 90 -20.08 -24.26 0.03
CA SER A 90 -20.40 -25.24 -1.02
C SER A 90 -19.75 -24.91 -2.37
N TYR A 91 -19.51 -23.63 -2.67
CA TYR A 91 -18.78 -23.21 -3.86
C TYR A 91 -17.32 -23.65 -3.81
N VAL A 92 -16.69 -23.54 -2.63
CA VAL A 92 -15.29 -23.99 -2.42
C VAL A 92 -15.21 -25.50 -2.54
N GLU A 93 -16.17 -26.23 -1.99
CA GLU A 93 -16.25 -27.68 -2.13
C GLU A 93 -16.40 -28.11 -3.60
N GLN A 94 -17.28 -27.44 -4.36
CA GLN A 94 -17.43 -27.68 -5.80
C GLN A 94 -16.12 -27.37 -6.55
N LEU A 95 -15.48 -26.25 -6.23
CA LEU A 95 -14.23 -25.83 -6.86
C LEU A 95 -13.10 -26.82 -6.59
N ARG A 96 -13.01 -27.36 -5.37
CA ARG A 96 -12.08 -28.45 -5.02
C ARG A 96 -12.32 -29.71 -5.84
N GLY A 97 -13.59 -30.07 -6.06
CA GLY A 97 -13.93 -31.20 -6.92
C GLY A 97 -13.53 -31.00 -8.38
N ALA A 98 -13.45 -29.75 -8.85
CA ALA A 98 -13.07 -29.41 -10.22
C ALA A 98 -11.56 -29.24 -10.44
N MET A 99 -10.78 -28.95 -9.39
CA MET A 99 -9.34 -28.69 -9.47
C MET A 99 -8.51 -29.89 -9.02
N ASN A 100 -7.53 -30.29 -9.83
CA ASN A 100 -6.55 -31.31 -9.46
C ASN A 100 -5.35 -30.67 -8.71
N GLY A 101 -4.40 -31.50 -8.27
CA GLY A 101 -3.22 -31.04 -7.53
C GLY A 101 -2.37 -30.03 -8.29
N ASP A 102 -2.22 -30.19 -9.60
CA ASP A 102 -1.44 -29.26 -10.44
C ASP A 102 -2.15 -27.89 -10.56
N ALA A 103 -3.46 -27.88 -10.75
CA ALA A 103 -4.26 -26.67 -10.79
C ALA A 103 -4.19 -25.91 -9.46
N LEU A 104 -4.26 -26.62 -8.33
CA LEU A 104 -4.07 -26.04 -7.00
C LEU A 104 -2.64 -25.50 -6.80
N GLY A 105 -1.63 -26.22 -7.28
CA GLY A 105 -0.24 -25.77 -7.28
C GLY A 105 -0.02 -24.50 -8.09
N GLN A 106 -0.64 -24.42 -9.28
CA GLN A 106 -0.60 -23.22 -10.13
C GLN A 106 -1.30 -22.04 -9.47
N LEU A 107 -2.47 -22.24 -8.85
CA LEU A 107 -3.15 -21.19 -8.08
C LEU A 107 -2.26 -20.68 -6.94
N GLY A 108 -1.68 -21.60 -6.17
CA GLY A 108 -0.78 -21.26 -5.08
C GLY A 108 0.50 -20.55 -5.55
N TYR A 109 1.00 -20.84 -6.76
CA TYR A 109 2.11 -20.11 -7.37
C TYR A 109 1.70 -18.68 -7.76
N VAL A 110 0.53 -18.53 -8.40
CA VAL A 110 -0.04 -17.22 -8.76
C VAL A 110 -0.26 -16.36 -7.52
N HIS A 111 -0.75 -16.94 -6.41
CA HIS A 111 -0.90 -16.24 -5.14
C HIS A 111 0.44 -15.77 -4.57
N LYS A 112 1.44 -16.65 -4.51
CA LYS A 112 2.79 -16.31 -3.98
C LYS A 112 3.50 -15.25 -4.82
N THR A 113 3.23 -15.20 -6.12
CA THR A 113 3.87 -14.27 -7.07
C THR A 113 3.00 -13.06 -7.35
N ALA A 114 2.09 -13.15 -8.32
CA ALA A 114 1.25 -12.05 -8.78
C ALA A 114 0.41 -11.45 -7.66
N GLY A 115 -0.20 -12.28 -6.81
CA GLY A 115 -1.00 -11.84 -5.66
C GLY A 115 -0.18 -11.01 -4.67
N THR A 116 0.98 -11.52 -4.25
CA THR A 116 1.92 -10.81 -3.37
C THR A 116 2.45 -9.52 -3.99
N ILE A 117 2.91 -9.57 -5.24
CA ILE A 117 3.47 -8.41 -5.94
C ILE A 117 2.41 -7.32 -6.06
N PHE A 118 1.18 -7.66 -6.47
CA PHE A 118 0.08 -6.71 -6.53
C PHE A 118 -0.17 -6.04 -5.16
N ALA A 119 -0.32 -6.84 -4.10
CA ALA A 119 -0.60 -6.32 -2.76
C ALA A 119 0.49 -5.34 -2.29
N LEU A 120 1.77 -5.68 -2.51
CA LEU A 120 2.90 -4.85 -2.11
C LEU A 120 3.04 -3.59 -2.96
N VAL A 121 2.94 -3.71 -4.28
CA VAL A 121 3.01 -2.56 -5.20
C VAL A 121 1.88 -1.58 -4.91
N PHE A 122 0.66 -2.07 -4.72
CA PHE A 122 -0.46 -1.24 -4.28
C PHE A 122 -0.16 -0.61 -2.92
N GLY A 123 0.26 -1.40 -1.92
CA GLY A 123 0.56 -0.92 -0.58
C GLY A 123 1.56 0.23 -0.57
N PHE A 124 2.74 0.04 -1.18
CA PHE A 124 3.76 1.08 -1.22
C PHE A 124 3.33 2.31 -2.02
N THR A 125 2.68 2.12 -3.16
CA THR A 125 2.17 3.23 -3.98
C THR A 125 1.20 4.09 -3.18
N PHE A 126 0.25 3.47 -2.48
CA PHE A 126 -0.79 4.20 -1.76
C PHE A 126 -0.31 4.78 -0.43
N LEU A 127 0.69 4.19 0.23
CA LEU A 127 1.41 4.86 1.31
C LEU A 127 2.08 6.15 0.82
N LEU A 128 2.71 6.15 -0.35
CA LEU A 128 3.32 7.35 -0.94
C LEU A 128 2.27 8.40 -1.31
N VAL A 129 1.17 7.99 -1.96
CA VAL A 129 0.06 8.89 -2.31
C VAL A 129 -0.51 9.58 -1.08
N ILE A 130 -0.83 8.81 -0.05
CA ILE A 130 -1.38 9.34 1.21
C ILE A 130 -0.33 10.22 1.92
N GLY A 131 0.92 9.78 1.98
CA GLY A 131 2.02 10.53 2.59
C GLY A 131 2.29 11.88 1.92
N THR A 132 2.03 11.99 0.62
CA THR A 132 2.29 13.18 -0.19
C THR A 132 1.11 14.16 -0.18
N TRP A 133 -0.13 13.67 -0.29
CA TRP A 133 -1.30 14.54 -0.47
C TRP A 133 -2.16 14.76 0.79
N VAL A 134 -2.06 13.90 1.81
CA VAL A 134 -2.80 14.05 3.08
C VAL A 134 -2.00 14.87 4.10
N ARG A 135 -2.48 16.08 4.42
CA ARG A 135 -1.81 17.00 5.36
C ARG A 135 -2.19 16.80 6.83
N LYS A 136 -3.44 16.41 7.11
CA LYS A 136 -3.91 16.22 8.49
C LYS A 136 -3.24 14.97 9.08
N ARG A 137 -2.49 15.13 10.18
CA ARG A 137 -1.74 14.04 10.82
C ARG A 137 -2.62 12.83 11.11
N ALA A 138 -3.79 13.04 11.73
CA ALA A 138 -4.73 11.96 12.04
C ALA A 138 -5.21 11.22 10.79
N ALA A 139 -5.67 11.95 9.76
CA ALA A 139 -6.14 11.35 8.50
C ALA A 139 -5.03 10.56 7.79
N ARG A 140 -3.77 11.02 7.87
CA ARG A 140 -2.63 10.31 7.31
C ARG A 140 -2.37 8.97 8.02
N TRP A 141 -2.42 8.96 9.36
CA TRP A 141 -2.27 7.72 10.13
C TRP A 141 -3.42 6.73 9.89
N VAL A 142 -4.66 7.22 9.80
CA VAL A 142 -5.80 6.39 9.40
C VAL A 142 -5.59 5.80 8.00
N GLY A 143 -5.15 6.61 7.04
CA GLY A 143 -4.86 6.15 5.68
C GLY A 143 -3.74 5.11 5.63
N PHE A 144 -2.67 5.29 6.42
CA PHE A 144 -1.61 4.28 6.53
C PHE A 144 -2.11 2.98 7.15
N GLY A 145 -2.91 3.06 8.21
CA GLY A 145 -3.54 1.90 8.83
C GLY A 145 -4.43 1.14 7.83
N LEU A 146 -5.22 1.86 7.04
CA LEU A 146 -6.09 1.28 6.02
C LEU A 146 -5.31 0.56 4.92
N VAL A 147 -4.22 1.16 4.43
CA VAL A 147 -3.35 0.53 3.42
C VAL A 147 -2.64 -0.70 4.00
N LEU A 148 -2.14 -0.63 5.23
CA LEU A 148 -1.50 -1.77 5.86
C LEU A 148 -2.50 -2.92 6.11
N ALA A 149 -3.71 -2.59 6.56
CA ALA A 149 -4.79 -3.56 6.72
C ALA A 149 -5.12 -4.25 5.39
N PHE A 150 -5.20 -3.49 4.29
CA PHE A 150 -5.38 -4.08 2.96
C PHE A 150 -4.31 -5.11 2.62
N VAL A 151 -3.02 -4.78 2.80
CA VAL A 151 -1.92 -5.69 2.50
C VAL A 151 -2.02 -6.96 3.34
N VAL A 152 -2.22 -6.82 4.65
CA VAL A 152 -2.35 -7.97 5.56
C VAL A 152 -3.54 -8.86 5.17
N VAL A 153 -4.71 -8.26 4.93
CA VAL A 153 -5.92 -9.00 4.54
C VAL A 153 -5.73 -9.72 3.21
N ARG A 154 -5.07 -9.10 2.22
CA ARG A 154 -4.81 -9.76 0.93
C ARG A 154 -3.84 -10.93 1.05
N LEU A 155 -2.72 -10.76 1.75
CA LEU A 155 -1.72 -11.81 1.91
C LEU A 155 -2.26 -12.98 2.75
N TRP A 156 -2.98 -12.66 3.83
CA TRP A 156 -3.60 -13.68 4.64
C TRP A 156 -4.75 -14.37 3.89
N GLY A 157 -5.58 -13.61 3.17
CA GLY A 157 -6.66 -14.13 2.34
C GLY A 157 -6.18 -15.19 1.35
N THR A 158 -5.10 -14.93 0.63
CA THR A 158 -4.52 -15.91 -0.31
C THR A 158 -4.07 -17.19 0.39
N PHE A 159 -3.50 -17.09 1.60
CA PHE A 159 -3.11 -18.26 2.38
C PHE A 159 -4.33 -19.07 2.87
N VAL A 160 -5.39 -18.38 3.30
CA VAL A 160 -6.63 -19.05 3.75
C VAL A 160 -7.33 -19.72 2.57
N ILE A 161 -7.35 -19.11 1.39
CA ILE A 161 -7.90 -19.70 0.16
C ILE A 161 -7.12 -20.96 -0.24
N ASP A 162 -5.79 -20.88 -0.30
CA ASP A 162 -4.93 -22.03 -0.59
C ASP A 162 -5.18 -23.17 0.39
N GLY A 163 -5.29 -22.86 1.69
CA GLY A 163 -5.60 -23.86 2.71
C GLY A 163 -7.00 -24.45 2.58
N ALA A 164 -8.02 -23.62 2.30
CA ALA A 164 -9.40 -24.06 2.14
C ALA A 164 -9.58 -24.97 0.92
N LEU A 165 -8.77 -24.77 -0.14
CA LEU A 165 -8.80 -25.61 -1.34
C LEU A 165 -7.86 -26.84 -1.24
N GLY A 166 -6.74 -26.72 -0.54
CA GLY A 166 -5.67 -27.73 -0.51
C GLY A 166 -5.64 -28.64 0.73
N SER A 167 -6.48 -28.41 1.75
CA SER A 167 -6.52 -29.29 2.94
C SER A 167 -6.90 -30.75 2.56
N GLN A 168 -6.69 -31.76 3.42
CA GLN A 168 -7.17 -33.11 3.08
C GLN A 168 -8.67 -33.30 3.28
N GLN A 169 -9.21 -32.67 4.33
CA GLN A 169 -10.64 -32.69 4.66
C GLN A 169 -11.23 -31.30 4.43
N PHE A 170 -12.44 -31.25 3.88
CA PHE A 170 -13.14 -29.99 3.66
C PHE A 170 -13.52 -29.34 5.01
N ASP A 171 -13.12 -28.09 5.19
CA ASP A 171 -13.45 -27.26 6.35
C ASP A 171 -14.31 -26.07 5.90
N ALA A 172 -15.61 -26.14 6.21
CA ALA A 172 -16.56 -25.09 5.87
C ALA A 172 -16.27 -23.76 6.60
N GLY A 173 -15.70 -23.82 7.80
CA GLY A 173 -15.30 -22.62 8.57
C GLY A 173 -14.13 -21.90 7.91
N GLN A 174 -13.13 -22.66 7.43
CA GLN A 174 -12.02 -22.10 6.68
C GLN A 174 -12.48 -21.47 5.35
N ALA A 175 -13.40 -22.12 4.65
CA ALA A 175 -14.02 -21.58 3.43
C ALA A 175 -14.81 -20.29 3.70
N ALA A 176 -15.56 -20.22 4.81
CA ALA A 176 -16.27 -19.01 5.22
C ALA A 176 -15.31 -17.85 5.55
N LEU A 177 -14.21 -18.13 6.28
CA LEU A 177 -13.18 -17.14 6.56
C LEU A 177 -12.53 -16.62 5.27
N ALA A 178 -12.25 -17.49 4.30
CA ALA A 178 -11.72 -17.10 3.00
C ALA A 178 -12.65 -16.09 2.30
N SER A 179 -13.95 -16.37 2.26
CA SER A 179 -14.97 -15.50 1.68
C SER A 179 -15.00 -14.11 2.36
N ILE A 180 -14.96 -14.08 3.70
CA ILE A 180 -14.92 -12.83 4.48
C ILE A 180 -13.67 -12.02 4.15
N LEU A 181 -12.49 -12.65 4.08
CA LEU A 181 -11.23 -11.97 3.75
C LEU A 181 -11.20 -11.44 2.32
N VAL A 182 -11.81 -12.16 1.36
CA VAL A 182 -11.95 -11.69 -0.03
C VAL A 182 -12.80 -10.41 -0.07
N VAL A 183 -13.97 -10.43 0.56
CA VAL A 183 -14.86 -9.26 0.63
C VAL A 183 -14.18 -8.09 1.35
N ALA A 184 -13.55 -8.35 2.50
CA ALA A 184 -12.81 -7.33 3.24
C ALA A 184 -11.67 -6.73 2.39
N GLY A 185 -10.96 -7.56 1.61
CA GLY A 185 -9.93 -7.12 0.68
C GLY A 185 -10.45 -6.15 -0.37
N TRP A 186 -11.60 -6.46 -0.99
CA TRP A 186 -12.25 -5.58 -1.96
C TRP A 186 -12.76 -4.28 -1.34
N VAL A 187 -13.37 -4.35 -0.16
CA VAL A 187 -13.82 -3.15 0.58
C VAL A 187 -12.63 -2.24 0.91
N LEU A 188 -11.55 -2.80 1.46
CA LEU A 188 -10.34 -2.05 1.80
C LEU A 188 -9.69 -1.44 0.54
N PHE A 189 -9.63 -2.19 -0.56
CA PHE A 189 -9.14 -1.69 -1.85
C PHE A 189 -9.92 -0.44 -2.29
N VAL A 190 -11.25 -0.52 -2.33
CA VAL A 190 -12.12 0.60 -2.72
C VAL A 190 -11.96 1.79 -1.77
N LEU A 191 -11.92 1.56 -0.46
CA LEU A 191 -11.73 2.62 0.53
C LEU A 191 -10.40 3.35 0.36
N VAL A 192 -9.31 2.62 0.09
CA VAL A 192 -7.98 3.22 -0.17
C VAL A 192 -8.00 4.07 -1.44
N LEU A 193 -8.65 3.58 -2.51
CA LEU A 193 -8.81 4.33 -3.76
C LEU A 193 -9.61 5.62 -3.53
N LEU A 194 -10.75 5.53 -2.84
CA LEU A 194 -11.61 6.69 -2.55
C LEU A 194 -10.89 7.73 -1.69
N LEU A 195 -10.20 7.30 -0.63
CA LEU A 195 -9.43 8.18 0.23
C LEU A 195 -8.33 8.92 -0.55
N SER A 196 -7.64 8.20 -1.41
CA SER A 196 -6.54 8.74 -2.21
C SER A 196 -7.03 9.70 -3.30
N ALA A 197 -8.12 9.35 -3.98
CA ALA A 197 -8.77 10.23 -4.93
C ALA A 197 -9.27 11.53 -4.27
N ALA A 198 -9.91 11.42 -3.10
CA ALA A 198 -10.33 12.58 -2.33
C ALA A 198 -9.14 13.47 -1.91
N ALA A 199 -8.04 12.87 -1.46
CA ALA A 199 -6.82 13.60 -1.11
C ALA A 199 -6.22 14.34 -2.33
N ALA A 200 -6.17 13.68 -3.49
CA ALA A 200 -5.71 14.25 -4.75
C ALA A 200 -6.57 15.46 -5.16
N LEU A 201 -7.89 15.29 -5.20
CA LEU A 201 -8.85 16.33 -5.58
C LEU A 201 -8.78 17.55 -4.65
N LEU A 202 -8.73 17.33 -3.34
CA LEU A 202 -8.58 18.41 -2.36
C LEU A 202 -7.24 19.13 -2.49
N SER A 203 -6.17 18.44 -2.86
CA SER A 203 -4.87 19.08 -3.14
C SER A 203 -4.93 19.96 -4.39
N TRP A 204 -5.60 19.50 -5.45
CA TRP A 204 -5.73 20.21 -6.72
C TRP A 204 -6.60 21.47 -6.60
N ARG A 205 -7.74 21.38 -5.90
CA ARG A 205 -8.63 22.52 -5.65
C ARG A 205 -7.91 23.66 -4.91
N ARG A 206 -7.07 23.33 -3.92
CA ARG A 206 -6.27 24.33 -3.18
C ARG A 206 -5.23 25.03 -4.05
N LYS A 207 -4.55 24.29 -4.94
CA LYS A 207 -3.58 24.88 -5.87
C LYS A 207 -4.24 25.87 -6.84
N LYS A 208 -5.44 25.55 -7.34
CA LYS A 208 -6.23 26.46 -8.18
C LYS A 208 -6.72 27.70 -7.44
N ALA A 209 -7.03 27.57 -6.14
CA ALA A 209 -7.54 28.66 -5.31
C ALA A 209 -6.45 29.60 -4.77
N SER A 210 -5.16 29.32 -5.00
CA SER A 210 -4.08 30.27 -4.72
C SER A 210 -3.79 31.09 -5.97
N PRO A 211 -4.27 32.35 -6.08
CA PRO A 211 -3.80 33.24 -7.13
C PRO A 211 -2.30 33.41 -6.90
N ARG A 212 -1.53 33.29 -7.98
CA ARG A 212 -0.12 33.63 -8.01
C ARG A 212 0.02 35.07 -7.53
N ALA A 213 0.44 35.29 -6.29
CA ALA A 213 0.91 36.60 -5.87
C ALA A 213 2.19 36.86 -6.68
N ALA A 214 2.05 37.67 -7.74
CA ALA A 214 3.18 38.23 -8.46
C ALA A 214 3.98 39.11 -7.49
N PRO A 215 5.30 39.00 -7.54
CA PRO A 215 6.10 40.15 -7.95
C PRO A 215 6.63 39.97 -9.37
#